data_AF-A0A2D9QGA5-F1
#
_entry.id   AF-A0A2D9QGA5-F1
#
_cell.length_a   1.000
_cell.length_b   1.000
_cell.length_c   1.000
_cell.angle_alpha   90.00
_cell.angle_beta   90.00
_cell.angle_gamma   90.00
#
_symmetry.space_group_name_H-M   'P 1'
#
loop_
_entity.id
_entity.type
_entity.pdbx_description
1 polymer ?
#
loop_
_entity_poly.entity_id
_entity_poly.type
_entity_poly.pdbx_seq_one_letter_code
_entity_poly.pdbx_strand_id
1 'polypeptide(L)' 'MSAMDVEYINYNEGNSLLDWLELVNAIESGHQMPKAQVQDTFIYREEDTLLSRSAWIDGLGLAVKSATIFPKNS' A
#
# COMPACT_ATOMS: atom_id res chain seq x y z
N MET A 1 -5.28 7.83 -28.86
CA MET A 1 -4.70 7.26 -27.63
C MET A 1 -5.56 6.07 -27.26
N SER A 2 -5.05 4.85 -27.31
CA SER A 2 -5.78 3.73 -26.69
C SER A 2 -5.85 4.02 -25.19
N ALA A 3 -6.95 3.66 -24.55
CA ALA A 3 -6.98 3.63 -23.09
C ALA A 3 -5.82 2.74 -22.62
N MET A 4 -5.02 3.21 -21.66
CA MET A 4 -4.14 2.31 -20.94
C MET A 4 -5.04 1.45 -20.05
N ASP A 5 -5.04 0.15 -20.31
CA ASP A 5 -5.63 -0.81 -19.38
C ASP A 5 -4.75 -0.84 -18.13
N VAL A 6 -5.32 -0.37 -17.02
CA VAL A 6 -4.67 -0.44 -15.71
C VAL A 6 -4.86 -1.85 -15.18
N GLU A 7 -3.75 -2.51 -14.83
CA GLU A 7 -3.81 -3.82 -14.19
C GLU A 7 -4.60 -3.74 -12.87
N TYR A 8 -5.62 -4.59 -12.74
CA TYR A 8 -6.47 -4.66 -11.57
C TYR A 8 -6.34 -6.05 -10.95
N ILE A 9 -5.69 -6.12 -9.78
CA ILE A 9 -5.50 -7.35 -9.01
C ILE A 9 -6.54 -7.37 -7.89
N ASN A 10 -7.45 -8.33 -7.91
CA ASN A 10 -8.46 -8.47 -6.87
C ASN A 10 -7.95 -9.26 -5.65
N TYR A 11 -8.78 -9.37 -4.60
CA TYR A 11 -8.41 -10.09 -3.37
C TYR A 11 -7.98 -11.54 -3.61
N ASN A 12 -8.73 -12.31 -4.40
CA ASN A 12 -8.45 -13.73 -4.58
C ASN A 12 -7.14 -13.94 -5.37
N GLU A 13 -6.93 -13.15 -6.42
CA GLU A 13 -5.70 -13.16 -7.22
C GLU A 13 -4.50 -12.80 -6.35
N GLY A 14 -4.56 -11.69 -5.62
CA GLY A 14 -3.51 -11.27 -4.71
C GLY A 14 -3.24 -12.30 -3.61
N ASN A 15 -4.29 -12.74 -2.91
CA ASN A 15 -4.17 -13.71 -1.81
C ASN A 15 -3.58 -15.06 -2.27
N SER A 16 -3.83 -15.47 -3.51
CA SER A 16 -3.25 -16.72 -4.05
C SER A 16 -1.74 -16.66 -4.28
N LEU A 17 -1.16 -15.45 -4.34
CA LEU A 17 0.26 -15.21 -4.62
C LEU A 17 1.06 -14.80 -3.38
N LEU A 18 0.40 -14.57 -2.23
CA LEU A 18 1.06 -14.10 -1.01
C LEU A 18 1.58 -15.27 -0.18
N ASP A 19 2.88 -15.25 0.08
CA ASP A 19 3.55 -16.10 1.07
C ASP A 19 4.13 -15.26 2.21
N TRP A 20 4.11 -15.82 3.42
CA TRP A 20 4.51 -15.07 4.61
C TRP A 20 6.03 -14.89 4.72
N LEU A 21 6.81 -15.89 4.32
CA LEU A 21 8.27 -15.79 4.33
C LEU A 21 8.76 -14.86 3.22
N GLU A 22 8.14 -14.93 2.04
CA GLU A 22 8.45 -14.01 0.94
C GLU A 22 8.15 -12.55 1.32
N LEU A 23 7.04 -12.28 2.00
CA LEU A 23 6.70 -10.93 2.47
C LEU A 23 7.71 -10.40 3.49
N VAL A 24 8.14 -11.23 4.45
CA VAL A 24 9.17 -10.83 5.43
C VAL A 24 10.50 -10.54 4.73
N ASN A 25 10.92 -11.40 3.80
CA ASN A 25 12.15 -11.20 3.02
C ASN A 25 12.10 -9.91 2.17
N ALA A 26 10.95 -9.61 1.58
CA ALA A 26 10.75 -8.38 0.81
C ALA A 26 10.83 -7.14 1.70
N ILE A 27 10.24 -7.17 2.91
CA ILE A 27 10.34 -6.10 3.90
C ILE A 27 11.80 -5.91 4.32
N GLU A 28 12.50 -6.98 4.69
CA GLU A 28 13.91 -6.92 5.10
C GLU A 28 14.79 -6.31 4.00
N SER A 29 14.64 -6.80 2.76
CA SER A 29 15.38 -6.30 1.60
C SER A 29 15.10 -4.82 1.35
N GLY A 30 13.84 -4.39 1.46
CA GLY A 30 13.46 -2.98 1.34
C GLY A 30 14.10 -2.09 2.41
N HIS A 31 14.33 -2.60 3.62
CA HIS A 31 15.01 -1.85 4.69
C HIS A 31 16.53 -1.68 4.46
N GLN A 32 17.13 -2.44 3.54
CA GLN A 32 18.52 -2.24 3.13
C GLN A 32 18.67 -1.14 2.06
N MET A 33 17.57 -0.67 1.47
CA MET A 33 17.56 0.39 0.46
C MET A 33 17.67 1.78 1.10
N PRO A 34 18.00 2.83 0.31
CA PRO A 34 17.87 4.21 0.76
C PRO A 34 16.47 4.52 1.28
N LYS A 35 16.39 5.44 2.25
CA LYS A 35 15.12 5.82 2.86
C LYS A 35 14.19 6.48 1.83
N ALA A 36 13.00 5.92 1.66
CA ALA A 36 11.94 6.48 0.82
C ALA A 36 11.42 7.83 1.36
N GLN A 37 10.90 8.68 0.47
CA GLN A 37 10.08 9.82 0.86
C GLN A 37 8.65 9.33 1.07
N VAL A 38 8.11 9.54 2.27
CA VAL A 38 6.77 9.07 2.66
C VAL A 38 5.96 10.23 3.21
N GLN A 39 4.71 10.36 2.77
CA GLN A 39 3.78 11.35 3.27
C GLN A 39 2.40 10.75 3.53
N ASP A 40 1.79 11.19 4.63
CA ASP A 40 0.47 10.75 5.06
C ASP A 40 -0.53 11.91 5.00
N THR A 41 -1.75 11.61 4.55
CA THR A 41 -2.92 12.48 4.66
C THR A 41 -3.98 11.77 5.48
N PHE A 42 -4.58 12.50 6.43
CA PHE A 42 -5.66 12.00 7.28
C PHE A 42 -6.93 12.79 7.01
N ILE A 43 -8.04 12.06 6.81
CA ILE A 43 -9.39 12.63 6.78
C ILE A 43 -10.18 12.00 7.92
N TYR A 44 -10.67 12.82 8.83
CA TYR A 44 -11.41 12.40 10.01
C TYR A 44 -12.92 12.62 9.81
N ARG A 45 -13.72 11.64 10.22
CA ARG A 45 -15.18 11.73 10.29
C ARG A 45 -15.64 11.07 11.59
N GLU A 46 -15.91 11.88 12.61
CA GLU A 46 -16.19 11.39 13.97
C GLU A 46 -15.06 10.48 14.49
N GLU A 47 -15.35 9.20 14.76
CA GLU A 47 -14.37 8.19 15.18
C GLU A 47 -13.70 7.47 14.00
N ASP A 48 -14.18 7.69 12.78
CA ASP A 48 -13.64 7.08 11.57
C ASP A 48 -12.45 7.88 11.04
N THR A 49 -11.48 7.18 10.47
CA THR A 49 -10.31 7.80 9.83
C THR A 49 -10.03 7.16 8.49
N LEU A 50 -9.86 7.97 7.44
CA LEU A 50 -9.20 7.58 6.20
C LEU A 50 -7.74 8.05 6.25
N LEU A 51 -6.82 7.11 6.19
CA LEU A 51 -5.39 7.32 5.97
C LEU A 51 -5.09 7.10 4.48
N SER A 52 -4.48 8.09 3.82
CA SER A 52 -3.81 7.90 2.54
C SER A 52 -2.31 8.08 2.73
N ARG A 53 -1.53 7.02 2.48
CA ARG A 53 -0.06 7.04 2.50
C ARG A 53 0.48 6.97 1.09
N SER A 54 1.34 7.93 0.75
CA SER A 54 2.08 7.96 -0.52
C SER A 54 3.57 7.78 -0.26
N ALA A 55 4.26 7.05 -1.14
CA ALA A 55 5.69 6.82 -1.05
C ALA A 55 6.38 6.98 -2.42
N TRP A 56 7.52 7.67 -2.41
CA TRP A 56 8.50 7.67 -3.49
C TRP A 56 9.70 6.84 -3.06
N ILE A 57 9.96 5.74 -3.77
CA ILE A 57 10.99 4.76 -3.43
C ILE A 57 11.95 4.64 -4.60
N ASP A 58 13.18 5.14 -4.43
CA ASP A 58 14.20 5.08 -5.47
C ASP A 58 14.50 3.62 -5.85
N GLY A 59 14.43 3.32 -7.14
CA GLY A 59 14.65 1.97 -7.68
C GLY A 59 13.43 1.04 -7.67
N LEU A 60 12.32 1.41 -7.02
CA LEU A 60 11.06 0.62 -7.01
C LEU A 60 9.86 1.38 -7.59
N GLY A 61 9.84 2.71 -7.46
CA GLY A 61 8.80 3.57 -8.03
C GLY A 61 7.91 4.24 -6.98
N LEU A 62 6.64 4.42 -7.34
CA LEU A 62 5.65 5.19 -6.59
C LEU A 62 4.53 4.27 -6.10
N ALA A 63 4.13 4.42 -4.84
CA ALA A 63 3.00 3.67 -4.28
C ALA A 63 2.06 4.59 -3.51
N VAL A 64 0.76 4.31 -3.60
CA VAL A 64 -0.28 4.94 -2.79
C VAL A 64 -1.14 3.86 -2.15
N LYS A 65 -1.43 4.00 -0.85
CA LYS A 65 -2.33 3.11 -0.11
C LYS A 65 -3.33 3.93 0.69
N SER A 66 -4.61 3.69 0.41
CA SER A 66 -5.72 4.19 1.22
C SER A 66 -6.18 3.09 2.16
N ALA A 67 -6.25 3.39 3.46
CA ALA A 67 -6.71 2.48 4.49
C ALA A 67 -7.68 3.22 5.43
N THR A 68 -8.73 2.52 5.85
CA THR A 68 -9.74 3.07 6.74
C THR A 68 -9.65 2.43 8.12
N ILE A 69 -9.80 3.25 9.15
CA ILE A 69 -9.96 2.83 10.54
C ILE A 69 -11.41 3.12 10.90
N PHE A 70 -12.20 2.07 11.08
CA PHE A 70 -13.59 2.10 11.53
C PHE A 70 -13.67 1.31 12.86
N PRO A 71 -13.59 1.97 14.02
CA PRO A 71 -13.54 1.30 15.33
C PRO A 71 -14.72 0.38 15.64
N LYS A 72 -15.85 0.57 14.93
CA LYS A 72 -17.08 -0.19 15.12
C LYS A 72 -17.28 -1.34 14.12
N ASN A 73 -16.29 -1.66 13.28
CA ASN A 73 -16.37 -2.83 12.41
C ASN A 73 -16.27 -4.14 13.22
N SER A 74 -17.16 -5.10 12.93
CA SER A 74 -17.21 -6.45 13.53
C SER A 74 -17.16 -7.52 12.46
#